data_AF-A0A7K3NMB8-F1
#
_entry.id   AF-A0A7K3NMB8-F1
#
_cell.length_a   1.000
_cell.length_b   1.000
_cell.length_c   1.000
_cell.angle_alpha   90.00
_cell.angle_beta   90.00
_cell.angle_gamma   90.00
#
_symmetry.space_group_name_H-M   'P 1'
#
loop_
_entity.id
_entity.type
_entity.pdbx_description
1 polymer ?
#
loop_
_entity_poly.entity_id
_entity_poly.type
_entity_poly.pdbx_seq_one_letter_code
_entity_poly.pdbx_strand_id
1 'polypeptide(L)'
;MIDMFLHAPTRQALATDLAPLGLTVDGDLAYSSHRHNLMDLIETDDGGVTVALCCLDDALALAVQAAVFPAGTAIVSRPENAPVPAGGASENLETAKAVACAAIDAEAERRRLMVLTPGDGQTLEYQHTAHDAARADTAPDPLTPAAYPFLVAEQTALARVDVALTLRQVVDLVVYQRATWLAYGAAVKAARRGAKLAIDEAATPLDVAVVLAGVVWPELAEHL
;
A
#
# COMPACT_ATOMS: atom_id res chain seq x y z
N MET A 1 -11.24 -2.33 -9.73
CA MET A 1 -12.25 -1.61 -10.54
C MET A 1 -12.91 -0.60 -9.63
N ILE A 2 -12.83 0.69 -9.96
CA ILE A 2 -13.30 1.79 -9.12
C ILE A 2 -14.21 2.68 -9.97
N ASP A 3 -15.46 2.85 -9.54
CA ASP A 3 -16.43 3.67 -10.27
C ASP A 3 -16.49 5.10 -9.68
N MET A 4 -16.42 6.09 -10.56
CA MET A 4 -16.45 7.52 -10.25
C MET A 4 -17.54 8.19 -11.09
N PHE A 5 -18.18 9.23 -10.55
CA PHE A 5 -19.09 10.08 -11.32
C PHE A 5 -18.45 11.45 -11.50
N LEU A 6 -18.35 11.89 -12.74
CA LEU A 6 -17.73 13.15 -13.10
C LEU A 6 -18.80 14.06 -13.70
N HIS A 7 -18.95 15.25 -13.13
CA HIS A 7 -19.83 16.29 -13.65
C HIS A 7 -18.99 17.44 -14.21
N ALA A 8 -19.36 17.98 -15.36
CA ALA A 8 -18.72 19.13 -15.98
C ALA A 8 -19.75 20.10 -16.57
N PRO A 9 -19.43 21.40 -16.66
CA PRO A 9 -20.37 22.40 -17.18
C PRO A 9 -20.67 22.24 -18.67
N THR A 10 -19.80 21.57 -19.44
CA THR A 10 -20.04 21.20 -20.84
C THR A 10 -19.27 19.93 -21.19
N ARG A 11 -19.67 19.25 -22.28
CA ARG A 11 -18.90 18.13 -22.86
C ARG A 11 -17.47 18.53 -23.24
N GLN A 12 -17.26 19.75 -23.73
CA GLN A 12 -15.94 20.26 -24.10
C GLN A 12 -15.06 20.46 -22.86
N ALA A 13 -15.62 20.98 -21.78
CA ALA A 13 -14.93 21.11 -20.50
C ALA A 13 -14.48 19.73 -19.98
N LEU A 14 -15.40 18.75 -20.00
CA LEU A 14 -15.09 17.37 -19.62
C LEU A 14 -13.93 16.80 -20.45
N ALA A 15 -14.00 16.90 -21.78
CA ALA A 15 -12.93 16.41 -22.65
C ALA A 15 -11.59 17.13 -22.38
N THR A 16 -11.61 18.43 -22.15
CA THR A 16 -10.41 19.24 -21.85
C THR A 16 -9.75 18.77 -20.55
N ASP A 17 -10.53 18.58 -19.50
CA ASP A 17 -10.05 18.16 -18.18
C ASP A 17 -9.58 16.69 -18.14
N LEU A 18 -10.17 15.83 -18.97
CA LEU A 18 -9.85 14.40 -19.02
C LEU A 18 -8.70 14.07 -19.99
N ALA A 19 -8.34 14.98 -20.89
CA ALA A 19 -7.26 14.76 -21.84
C ALA A 19 -5.89 14.46 -21.21
N PRO A 20 -5.44 15.18 -20.16
CA PRO A 20 -4.17 14.87 -19.49
C PRO A 20 -4.13 13.48 -18.83
N LEU A 21 -5.29 12.89 -18.54
CA LEU A 21 -5.42 11.57 -17.94
C LEU A 21 -5.44 10.45 -18.99
N GLY A 22 -5.34 10.78 -20.28
CA GLY A 22 -5.40 9.81 -21.38
C GLY A 22 -6.80 9.26 -21.65
N LEU A 23 -7.84 9.98 -21.23
CA LEU A 23 -9.24 9.59 -21.36
C LEU A 23 -9.91 10.19 -22.61
N THR A 24 -9.12 10.76 -23.52
CA THR A 24 -9.58 11.34 -24.80
C THR A 24 -8.74 10.85 -25.98
N VAL A 25 -9.33 10.77 -27.16
CA VAL A 25 -8.66 10.51 -28.45
C VAL A 25 -9.11 11.58 -29.45
N ASP A 26 -8.16 12.23 -30.12
CA ASP A 26 -8.41 13.29 -31.11
C ASP A 26 -9.30 14.45 -30.60
N GLY A 27 -9.23 14.74 -29.30
CA GLY A 27 -10.01 15.81 -28.65
C GLY A 27 -11.41 15.38 -28.18
N ASP A 28 -11.82 14.15 -28.47
CA ASP A 28 -13.09 13.56 -28.03
C ASP A 28 -12.90 12.55 -26.90
N LEU A 29 -13.96 12.32 -26.12
CA LEU A 29 -13.96 11.33 -25.03
C LEU A 29 -13.70 9.91 -25.57
N ALA A 30 -12.72 9.22 -25.00
CA ALA A 30 -12.46 7.82 -25.29
C ALA A 30 -13.40 6.97 -24.42
N TYR A 31 -14.42 6.34 -25.01
CA TYR A 31 -15.44 5.63 -24.24
C TYR A 31 -14.95 4.33 -23.58
N SER A 32 -13.92 3.69 -24.13
CA SER A 32 -13.35 2.48 -23.54
C SER A 32 -11.88 2.33 -23.88
N SER A 33 -11.14 1.71 -22.96
CA SER A 33 -9.75 1.30 -23.15
C SER A 33 -9.44 0.10 -22.24
N HIS A 34 -8.17 -0.32 -22.22
CA HIS A 34 -7.70 -1.30 -21.24
C HIS A 34 -7.63 -0.74 -19.81
N ARG A 35 -7.72 0.58 -19.63
CA ARG A 35 -7.61 1.28 -18.34
C ARG A 35 -8.95 1.79 -17.82
N HIS A 36 -9.95 1.96 -18.69
CA HIS A 36 -11.21 2.58 -18.30
C HIS A 36 -12.39 2.23 -19.19
N ASN A 37 -13.59 2.45 -18.66
CA ASN A 37 -14.81 2.60 -19.44
C ASN A 37 -15.54 3.87 -19.01
N LEU A 38 -15.94 4.72 -19.95
CA LEU A 38 -16.90 5.79 -19.73
C LEU A 38 -18.30 5.28 -20.11
N MET A 39 -19.22 5.37 -19.17
CA MET A 39 -20.61 4.95 -19.34
C MET A 39 -21.51 6.18 -19.21
N ASP A 40 -22.54 6.21 -20.05
CA ASP A 40 -23.69 7.12 -20.03
C ASP A 40 -23.37 8.61 -19.79
N LEU A 41 -23.43 9.39 -20.87
CA LEU A 41 -23.41 10.85 -20.77
C LEU A 41 -24.83 11.34 -20.49
N ILE A 42 -25.08 11.81 -19.28
CA ILE A 42 -26.36 12.42 -18.89
C ILE A 42 -26.22 13.93 -19.03
N GLU A 43 -26.97 14.52 -19.95
CA GLU A 43 -27.10 15.97 -20.04
C GLU A 43 -28.04 16.47 -18.94
N THR A 44 -27.63 17.50 -18.22
CA THR A 44 -28.42 18.15 -17.18
C THR A 44 -29.18 19.35 -17.76
N ASP A 45 -30.27 19.76 -17.11
CA ASP A 45 -31.15 20.84 -17.60
C ASP A 45 -30.44 22.20 -17.77
N ASP A 46 -29.30 22.38 -17.10
CA ASP A 46 -28.43 23.55 -17.19
C ASP A 46 -27.38 23.46 -18.31
N GLY A 47 -27.40 22.41 -19.12
CA GLY A 47 -26.45 22.15 -20.21
C GLY A 47 -25.15 21.48 -19.76
N GLY A 48 -25.03 21.13 -18.49
CA GLY A 48 -23.94 20.31 -17.96
C GLY A 48 -23.99 18.86 -18.45
N VAL A 49 -22.91 18.13 -18.20
CA VAL A 49 -22.81 16.70 -18.51
C VAL A 49 -22.29 15.92 -17.31
N THR A 50 -22.86 14.75 -17.09
CA THR A 50 -22.36 13.80 -16.09
C THR A 50 -22.02 12.48 -16.76
N VAL A 51 -20.87 11.90 -16.43
CA VAL A 51 -20.42 10.59 -16.93
C VAL A 51 -20.04 9.67 -15.78
N ALA A 52 -20.33 8.38 -15.91
CA ALA A 52 -19.78 7.36 -15.04
C ALA A 52 -18.42 6.89 -15.60
N LEU A 53 -17.35 7.06 -14.85
CA LEU A 53 -16.02 6.57 -15.15
C LEU A 53 -15.74 5.31 -14.34
N CYS A 54 -15.61 4.19 -15.02
CA CYS A 54 -15.13 2.94 -14.45
C CYS A 54 -13.62 2.84 -14.66
N CYS A 55 -12.82 3.03 -13.61
CA CYS A 55 -11.37 2.83 -13.63
C CYS A 55 -11.06 1.33 -13.50
N LEU A 56 -10.39 0.77 -14.51
CA LEU A 56 -10.01 -0.65 -14.55
C LEU A 56 -8.68 -0.91 -13.84
N ASP A 57 -7.90 0.13 -13.57
CA ASP A 57 -6.68 0.08 -12.76
C ASP A 57 -6.66 1.17 -11.67
N ASP A 58 -5.93 0.88 -10.59
CA ASP A 58 -5.81 1.73 -9.40
C ASP A 58 -5.04 3.03 -9.69
N ALA A 59 -4.07 2.98 -10.61
CA ALA A 59 -3.26 4.14 -10.97
C ALA A 59 -4.11 5.24 -11.64
N LEU A 60 -5.08 4.87 -12.46
CA LEU A 60 -6.03 5.81 -13.06
C LEU A 60 -6.94 6.41 -12.00
N ALA A 61 -7.50 5.59 -11.11
CA ALA A 61 -8.38 6.08 -10.04
C ALA A 61 -7.66 7.12 -9.16
N LEU A 62 -6.42 6.84 -8.76
CA LEU A 62 -5.59 7.79 -8.02
C LEU A 62 -5.30 9.06 -8.82
N ALA A 63 -4.99 8.93 -10.12
CA ALA A 63 -4.71 10.06 -10.99
C ALA A 63 -5.95 10.97 -11.16
N VAL A 64 -7.14 10.40 -11.33
CA VAL A 64 -8.40 11.14 -11.45
C VAL A 64 -8.71 11.86 -10.13
N GLN A 65 -8.52 11.20 -8.98
CA GLN A 65 -8.76 11.80 -7.67
C GLN A 65 -7.82 12.99 -7.38
N ALA A 66 -6.56 12.86 -7.77
CA ALA A 66 -5.55 13.90 -7.57
C ALA A 66 -5.60 15.02 -8.62
N ALA A 67 -6.40 14.85 -9.68
CA ALA A 67 -6.46 15.80 -10.78
C ALA A 67 -7.09 17.13 -10.34
N VAL A 68 -6.51 18.21 -10.86
CA VAL A 68 -7.15 19.53 -10.85
C VAL A 68 -7.85 19.68 -12.19
N PHE A 69 -9.13 20.06 -12.15
CA PHE A 69 -10.00 20.18 -13.31
C PHE A 69 -10.28 21.65 -13.64
N PRO A 70 -9.35 22.35 -14.34
CA PRO A 70 -9.46 23.78 -14.59
C PRO A 70 -10.66 24.19 -15.46
N ALA A 71 -11.21 23.28 -16.26
CA ALA A 71 -12.42 23.56 -17.05
C ALA A 71 -13.72 23.33 -16.25
N GLY A 72 -13.62 22.96 -14.96
CA GLY A 72 -14.74 22.89 -14.04
C GLY A 72 -15.33 21.49 -13.86
N THR A 73 -14.65 20.43 -14.31
CA THR A 73 -15.05 19.06 -13.97
C THR A 73 -14.93 18.84 -12.46
N ALA A 74 -15.83 18.05 -11.87
CA ALA A 74 -15.78 17.68 -10.47
C ALA A 74 -16.19 16.22 -10.29
N ILE A 75 -15.55 15.55 -9.33
CA ILE A 75 -16.03 14.25 -8.84
C ILE A 75 -17.26 14.52 -7.99
N VAL A 76 -18.38 13.90 -8.33
CA VAL A 76 -19.66 14.07 -7.65
C VAL A 76 -20.17 12.74 -7.10
N SER A 77 -21.09 12.81 -6.15
CA SER A 77 -21.87 11.64 -5.76
C SER A 77 -22.67 11.12 -6.95
N ARG A 78 -22.96 9.81 -6.95
CA ARG A 78 -23.82 9.19 -7.96
C ARG A 78 -25.18 9.94 -8.02
N PRO A 79 -25.58 10.46 -9.20
CA PRO A 79 -26.92 11.02 -9.38
C PRO A 79 -28.01 9.97 -9.10
N GLU A 80 -29.15 10.39 -8.55
CA GLU A 80 -30.24 9.50 -8.12
C GLU A 80 -30.70 8.53 -9.23
N ASN A 81 -30.69 8.99 -10.48
CA ASN A 81 -31.12 8.23 -11.66
C ASN A 81 -29.95 7.71 -12.53
N ALA A 82 -28.70 7.90 -12.11
CA ALA A 82 -27.59 7.37 -12.86
C ALA A 82 -27.60 5.84 -12.79
N PRO A 83 -27.42 5.14 -13.92
CA PRO A 83 -27.37 3.70 -13.94
C PRO A 83 -26.23 3.22 -13.05
N VAL A 84 -26.49 2.11 -12.35
CA VAL A 84 -25.44 1.41 -11.62
C VAL A 84 -24.64 0.64 -12.66
N PRO A 85 -23.33 0.86 -12.81
CA PRO A 85 -22.51 0.03 -13.67
C PRO A 85 -22.75 -1.44 -13.33
N ALA A 86 -22.94 -2.29 -14.34
CA ALA A 86 -23.26 -3.70 -14.11
C ALA A 86 -22.13 -4.37 -13.30
N GLY A 87 -22.45 -4.86 -12.10
CA GLY A 87 -21.48 -5.41 -11.14
C GLY A 87 -21.05 -4.43 -10.04
N GLY A 88 -21.42 -3.15 -10.14
CA GLY A 88 -21.28 -2.18 -9.05
C GLY A 88 -22.33 -2.47 -7.98
N ALA A 89 -22.01 -3.28 -6.99
CA ALA A 89 -22.78 -3.22 -5.75
C ALA A 89 -22.66 -1.77 -5.25
N SER A 90 -23.78 -1.12 -4.85
CA SER A 90 -23.64 0.04 -3.98
C SER A 90 -23.07 -0.49 -2.67
N GLU A 91 -21.75 -0.57 -2.60
CA GLU A 91 -21.08 -1.20 -1.47
C GLU A 91 -21.43 -0.37 -0.25
N ASN A 92 -22.02 -1.01 0.75
CA ASN A 92 -22.27 -0.37 2.03
C ASN A 92 -20.92 0.16 2.55
N LEU A 93 -20.85 1.46 2.91
CA LEU A 93 -19.60 2.09 3.35
C LEU A 93 -18.90 1.30 4.46
N GLU A 94 -19.66 0.80 5.45
CA GLU A 94 -19.10 0.03 6.56
C GLU A 94 -18.53 -1.32 6.08
N THR A 95 -19.21 -1.96 5.12
CA THR A 95 -18.68 -3.17 4.47
C THR A 95 -17.39 -2.87 3.72
N ALA A 96 -17.35 -1.79 2.93
CA ALA A 96 -16.17 -1.37 2.19
C ALA A 96 -14.99 -1.09 3.14
N LYS A 97 -15.23 -0.34 4.24
CA LYS A 97 -14.23 -0.07 5.28
C LYS A 97 -13.71 -1.35 5.92
N ALA A 98 -14.59 -2.31 6.24
CA ALA A 98 -14.22 -3.57 6.86
C ALA A 98 -13.36 -4.43 5.92
N VAL A 99 -13.75 -4.56 4.66
CA VAL A 99 -13.00 -5.30 3.63
C VAL A 99 -11.63 -4.66 3.39
N ALA A 100 -11.57 -3.33 3.22
CA ALA A 100 -10.30 -2.62 3.03
C ALA A 100 -9.37 -2.76 4.24
N CYS A 101 -9.90 -2.64 5.47
CA CYS A 101 -9.12 -2.86 6.68
C CYS A 101 -8.55 -4.28 6.76
N ALA A 102 -9.33 -5.30 6.39
CA ALA A 102 -8.88 -6.69 6.36
C ALA A 102 -7.77 -6.89 5.31
N ALA A 103 -7.90 -6.29 4.12
CA ALA A 103 -6.88 -6.34 3.08
C ALA A 103 -5.57 -5.66 3.53
N ILE A 104 -5.65 -4.49 4.18
CA ILE A 104 -4.50 -3.78 4.76
C ILE A 104 -3.81 -4.62 5.84
N ASP A 105 -4.57 -5.28 6.71
CA ASP A 105 -4.01 -6.14 7.75
C ASP A 105 -3.34 -7.38 7.16
N ALA A 106 -3.94 -8.00 6.14
CA ALA A 106 -3.36 -9.15 5.43
C ALA A 106 -2.04 -8.78 4.71
N GLU A 107 -2.01 -7.65 4.00
CA GLU A 107 -0.81 -7.19 3.31
C GLU A 107 0.31 -6.79 4.30
N ALA A 108 -0.04 -6.13 5.41
CA ALA A 108 0.92 -5.84 6.47
C ALA A 108 1.55 -7.13 7.03
N GLU A 109 0.76 -8.18 7.22
CA GLU A 109 1.25 -9.46 7.70
C GLU A 109 2.12 -10.17 6.67
N ARG A 110 1.68 -10.24 5.41
CA ARG A 110 2.47 -10.78 4.30
C ARG A 110 3.86 -10.11 4.25
N ARG A 111 3.92 -8.79 4.42
CA ARG A 111 5.17 -8.03 4.44
C ARG A 111 6.04 -8.33 5.65
N ARG A 112 5.47 -8.47 6.85
CA ARG A 112 6.25 -8.87 8.04
C ARG A 112 6.89 -10.24 7.87
N LEU A 113 6.16 -11.18 7.27
CA LEU A 113 6.64 -12.53 7.00
C LEU A 113 7.76 -12.59 5.93
N MET A 114 8.09 -11.47 5.28
CA MET A 114 9.29 -11.38 4.43
C MET A 114 10.59 -11.28 5.24
N VAL A 115 10.53 -10.84 6.51
CA VAL A 115 11.70 -10.67 7.39
C VAL A 115 11.58 -11.44 8.71
N LEU A 116 10.39 -11.94 9.03
CA LEU A 116 10.14 -12.76 10.20
C LEU A 116 9.85 -14.19 9.76
N THR A 117 10.59 -15.14 10.33
CA THR A 117 10.29 -16.55 10.14
C THR A 117 9.14 -16.95 11.07
N PRO A 118 8.04 -17.52 10.55
CA PRO A 118 6.89 -17.88 11.39
C PRO A 118 7.23 -19.01 12.36
N GLY A 119 6.68 -18.95 13.56
CA GLY A 119 6.76 -20.00 14.57
C GLY A 119 7.33 -19.53 15.90
N ASP A 120 6.70 -19.98 16.99
CA ASP A 120 7.04 -19.53 18.34
C ASP A 120 8.46 -19.95 18.75
N GLY A 121 8.89 -21.15 18.37
CA GLY A 121 10.25 -21.63 18.65
C GLY A 121 11.33 -20.80 17.95
N GLN A 122 11.12 -20.45 16.68
CA GLN A 122 12.04 -19.60 15.92
C GLN A 122 12.06 -18.17 16.48
N THR A 123 10.89 -17.67 16.91
CA THR A 123 10.79 -16.36 17.57
C THR A 123 11.62 -16.31 18.84
N LEU A 124 11.56 -17.36 19.68
CA LEU A 124 12.39 -17.45 20.89
C LEU A 124 13.88 -17.48 20.56
N GLU A 125 14.29 -18.24 19.54
CA GLU A 125 15.67 -18.28 19.07
C GLU A 125 16.19 -16.89 18.68
N TYR A 126 15.46 -16.17 17.82
CA TYR A 126 15.86 -14.81 17.42
C TYR A 126 15.90 -13.82 18.60
N GLN A 127 15.00 -13.96 19.57
CA GLN A 127 15.03 -13.14 20.79
C GLN A 127 16.28 -13.43 21.62
N HIS A 128 16.66 -14.70 21.76
CA HIS A 128 17.89 -15.08 22.47
C HIS A 128 19.15 -14.62 21.73
N THR A 129 19.22 -14.78 20.41
CA THR A 129 20.33 -14.27 19.60
C THR A 129 20.49 -12.76 19.73
N ALA A 130 19.37 -12.01 19.68
CA ALA A 130 19.38 -10.57 19.90
C ALA A 130 19.81 -10.17 21.31
N HIS A 131 19.42 -10.94 22.33
CA HIS A 131 19.83 -10.71 23.71
C HIS A 131 21.33 -10.97 23.93
N ASP A 132 21.86 -12.05 23.36
CA ASP A 132 23.30 -12.33 23.39
C ASP A 132 24.08 -11.24 22.67
N ALA A 133 23.62 -10.77 21.51
CA ALA A 133 24.24 -9.67 20.77
C ALA A 133 24.29 -8.38 21.60
N ALA A 134 23.17 -7.96 22.20
CA ALA A 134 23.13 -6.75 23.02
C ALA A 134 24.06 -6.82 24.25
N ARG A 135 24.17 -7.99 24.88
CA ARG A 135 25.14 -8.19 25.98
C ARG A 135 26.58 -8.15 25.49
N ALA A 136 26.87 -8.81 24.36
CA ALA A 136 28.21 -8.88 23.80
C ALA A 136 28.69 -7.53 23.26
N ASP A 137 27.81 -6.71 22.69
CA ASP A 137 28.10 -5.38 22.13
C ASP A 137 28.80 -4.46 23.15
N THR A 138 28.41 -4.57 24.43
CA THR A 138 28.98 -3.76 25.52
C THR A 138 30.10 -4.46 26.31
N ALA A 139 30.40 -5.73 26.00
CA ALA A 139 31.40 -6.51 26.70
C ALA A 139 32.82 -6.27 26.16
N PRO A 140 33.87 -6.27 27.00
CA PRO A 140 35.25 -6.13 26.56
C PRO A 140 35.71 -7.34 25.75
N ASP A 141 36.65 -7.11 24.84
CA ASP A 141 37.31 -8.19 24.11
C ASP A 141 38.46 -8.83 24.91
N PRO A 142 38.74 -10.13 24.71
CA PRO A 142 38.00 -11.05 23.84
C PRO A 142 36.68 -11.53 24.47
N LEU A 143 35.64 -11.68 23.64
CA LEU A 143 34.38 -12.30 24.06
C LEU A 143 34.59 -13.78 24.44
N THR A 144 34.05 -14.18 25.59
CA THR A 144 34.03 -15.59 26.04
C THR A 144 32.91 -16.37 25.34
N PRO A 145 33.20 -17.35 24.47
CA PRO A 145 32.15 -18.03 23.65
C PRO A 145 31.04 -18.69 24.48
N ALA A 146 31.38 -19.32 25.61
CA ALA A 146 30.41 -19.98 26.48
C ALA A 146 29.36 -19.03 27.10
N ALA A 147 29.61 -17.71 27.09
CA ALA A 147 28.67 -16.71 27.60
C ALA A 147 27.60 -16.30 26.56
N TYR A 148 27.76 -16.69 25.29
CA TYR A 148 26.95 -16.28 24.15
C TYR A 148 26.62 -17.46 23.20
N PRO A 149 25.96 -18.52 23.70
CA PRO A 149 25.76 -19.77 22.95
C PRO A 149 25.01 -19.57 21.62
N PHE A 150 24.09 -18.61 21.53
CA PHE A 150 23.35 -18.36 20.29
C PHE A 150 24.22 -17.68 19.22
N LEU A 151 25.10 -16.77 19.62
CA LEU A 151 26.07 -16.17 18.69
C LEU A 151 27.12 -17.18 18.21
N VAL A 152 27.51 -18.12 19.09
CA VAL A 152 28.42 -19.22 18.69
C VAL A 152 27.75 -20.16 17.69
N ALA A 153 26.46 -20.45 17.88
CA ALA A 153 25.69 -21.23 16.91
C ALA A 153 25.63 -20.52 15.54
N GLU A 154 25.35 -19.22 15.52
CA GLU A 154 25.36 -18.39 14.31
C GLU A 154 26.74 -18.38 13.64
N GLN A 155 27.81 -18.13 14.40
CA GLN A 155 29.19 -18.17 13.93
C GLN A 155 29.53 -19.52 13.28
N THR A 156 29.10 -20.62 13.92
CA THR A 156 29.32 -21.99 13.43
C THR A 156 28.54 -22.24 12.14
N ALA A 157 27.31 -21.73 12.03
CA ALA A 157 26.49 -21.85 10.82
C ALA A 157 27.11 -21.09 9.65
N LEU A 158 27.56 -19.86 9.86
CA LEU A 158 28.24 -19.04 8.84
C LEU A 158 29.54 -19.69 8.35
N ALA A 159 30.33 -20.25 9.26
CA ALA A 159 31.56 -20.94 8.90
C ALA A 159 31.33 -22.17 7.98
N ARG A 160 30.14 -22.80 8.02
CA ARG A 160 29.80 -23.94 7.13
C ARG A 160 29.56 -23.52 5.68
N VAL A 161 29.34 -22.23 5.44
CA VAL A 161 29.17 -21.65 4.09
C VAL A 161 30.34 -20.71 3.75
N ASP A 162 31.52 -21.01 4.29
CA ASP A 162 32.79 -20.29 4.06
C ASP A 162 32.77 -18.80 4.47
N VAL A 163 31.83 -18.39 5.33
CA VAL A 163 31.78 -17.05 5.94
C VAL A 163 32.46 -17.10 7.30
N ALA A 164 33.77 -16.81 7.32
CA ALA A 164 34.58 -16.82 8.54
C ALA A 164 34.56 -15.46 9.24
N LEU A 165 33.73 -15.34 10.29
CA LEU A 165 33.65 -14.15 11.15
C LEU A 165 34.17 -14.44 12.56
N THR A 166 34.81 -13.46 13.18
CA THR A 166 35.04 -13.47 14.63
C THR A 166 33.72 -13.31 15.38
N LEU A 167 33.67 -13.71 16.66
CA LEU A 167 32.44 -13.56 17.45
C LEU A 167 32.00 -12.09 17.55
N ARG A 168 32.96 -11.16 17.59
CA ARG A 168 32.70 -9.70 17.53
C ARG A 168 32.01 -9.29 16.23
N GLN A 169 32.52 -9.76 15.09
CA GLN A 169 31.90 -9.46 13.79
C GLN A 169 30.49 -10.10 13.66
N VAL A 170 30.24 -11.24 14.30
CA VAL A 170 28.89 -11.82 14.39
C VAL A 170 27.95 -10.94 15.22
N VAL A 171 28.43 -10.34 16.32
CA VAL A 171 27.65 -9.33 17.07
C VAL A 171 27.26 -8.17 16.17
N ASP A 172 28.23 -7.58 15.47
CA ASP A 172 27.99 -6.44 14.58
C ASP A 172 26.94 -6.78 13.51
N LEU A 173 27.05 -7.97 12.91
CA LEU A 173 26.09 -8.49 11.92
C LEU A 173 24.68 -8.61 12.50
N VAL A 174 24.53 -9.27 13.65
CA VAL A 174 23.22 -9.49 14.28
C VAL A 174 22.59 -8.17 14.72
N VAL A 175 23.37 -7.23 15.28
CA VAL A 175 22.89 -5.90 15.67
C VAL A 175 22.39 -5.14 14.45
N TYR A 176 23.15 -5.16 13.34
CA TYR A 176 22.76 -4.52 12.09
C TYR A 176 21.49 -5.13 11.48
N GLN A 177 21.41 -6.46 11.38
CA GLN A 177 20.23 -7.17 10.85
C GLN A 177 18.99 -6.85 11.69
N ARG A 178 19.11 -6.92 13.02
CA ARG A 178 18.03 -6.58 13.95
C ARG A 178 17.55 -5.15 13.76
N ALA A 179 18.48 -4.18 13.68
CA ALA A 179 18.12 -2.78 13.47
C ALA A 179 17.35 -2.59 12.16
N THR A 180 17.80 -3.25 11.08
CA THR A 180 17.16 -3.18 9.76
C THR A 180 15.75 -3.79 9.79
N TRP A 181 15.57 -4.96 10.40
CA TRP A 181 14.26 -5.59 10.53
C TRP A 181 13.29 -4.78 11.40
N LEU A 182 13.76 -4.20 12.50
CA LEU A 182 12.95 -3.32 13.36
C LEU A 182 12.51 -2.07 12.61
N ALA A 183 13.40 -1.44 11.85
CA ALA A 183 13.07 -0.28 11.03
C ALA A 183 12.00 -0.62 9.98
N TYR A 184 12.17 -1.73 9.26
CA TYR A 184 11.18 -2.20 8.29
C TYR A 184 9.82 -2.53 8.94
N GLY A 185 9.83 -3.28 10.06
CA GLY A 185 8.61 -3.60 10.80
C GLY A 185 7.86 -2.37 11.33
N ALA A 186 8.61 -1.35 11.78
CA ALA A 186 8.04 -0.07 12.19
C ALA A 186 7.42 0.69 11.00
N ALA A 187 8.08 0.71 9.85
CA ALA A 187 7.55 1.32 8.64
C ALA A 187 6.26 0.62 8.15
N VAL A 188 6.22 -0.72 8.15
CA VAL A 188 5.00 -1.49 7.83
C VAL A 188 3.88 -1.15 8.82
N LYS A 189 4.18 -1.05 10.12
CA LYS A 189 3.20 -0.65 11.14
C LYS A 189 2.65 0.76 10.88
N ALA A 190 3.52 1.70 10.52
CA ALA A 190 3.14 3.09 10.22
C ALA A 190 2.21 3.15 9.00
N ALA A 191 2.59 2.53 7.87
CA ALA A 191 1.76 2.45 6.67
C ALA A 191 0.37 1.85 6.97
N ARG A 192 0.34 0.68 7.64
CA ARG A 192 -0.90 0.02 8.05
C ARG A 192 -1.78 0.91 8.92
N ARG A 193 -1.20 1.56 9.94
CA ARG A 193 -1.96 2.40 10.87
C ARG A 193 -2.48 3.67 10.18
N GLY A 194 -1.65 4.32 9.37
CA GLY A 194 -2.03 5.51 8.60
C GLY A 194 -3.19 5.20 7.65
N ALA A 195 -3.08 4.12 6.88
CA ALA A 195 -4.13 3.69 5.97
C ALA A 195 -5.46 3.43 6.71
N LYS A 196 -5.45 2.68 7.82
CA LYS A 196 -6.68 2.40 8.58
C LYS A 196 -7.31 3.66 9.19
N LEU A 197 -6.51 4.66 9.56
CA LEU A 197 -7.04 5.96 10.02
C LEU A 197 -7.72 6.71 8.87
N ALA A 198 -7.12 6.73 7.68
CA ALA A 198 -7.72 7.36 6.50
C ALA A 198 -8.99 6.63 6.03
N ILE A 199 -9.05 5.29 6.13
CA ILE A 199 -10.27 4.50 5.89
C ILE A 199 -11.37 4.86 6.90
N ASP A 200 -11.02 5.12 8.15
CA ASP A 200 -12.00 5.53 9.18
C ASP A 200 -12.64 6.89 8.84
N GLU A 201 -11.84 7.83 8.34
CA GLU A 201 -12.27 9.17 7.91
C GLU A 201 -13.01 9.19 6.55
N ALA A 202 -12.95 8.11 5.78
CA ALA A 202 -13.60 8.01 4.47
C ALA A 202 -15.13 8.20 4.57
N ALA A 203 -15.68 9.05 3.71
CA ALA A 203 -17.11 9.39 3.68
C ALA A 203 -17.88 8.54 2.66
N THR A 204 -17.18 7.96 1.68
CA THR A 204 -17.77 7.18 0.60
C THR A 204 -16.96 5.90 0.30
N PRO A 205 -17.58 4.86 -0.30
CA PRO A 205 -16.84 3.68 -0.74
C PRO A 205 -15.73 4.01 -1.75
N LEU A 206 -15.90 5.07 -2.54
CA LEU A 206 -14.86 5.57 -3.43
C LEU A 206 -13.63 6.05 -2.66
N ASP A 207 -13.83 6.84 -1.59
CA ASP A 207 -12.74 7.29 -0.72
C ASP A 207 -11.98 6.10 -0.12
N VAL A 208 -12.70 5.05 0.30
CA VAL A 208 -12.12 3.80 0.81
C VAL A 208 -11.23 3.13 -0.24
N ALA A 209 -11.75 2.97 -1.46
CA ALA A 209 -11.01 2.34 -2.55
C ALA A 209 -9.75 3.13 -2.93
N VAL A 210 -9.86 4.46 -2.97
CA VAL A 210 -8.73 5.38 -3.22
C VAL A 210 -7.67 5.26 -2.12
N VAL A 211 -8.05 5.27 -0.85
CA VAL A 211 -7.11 5.10 0.27
C VAL A 211 -6.40 3.75 0.17
N LEU A 212 -7.12 2.67 -0.13
CA LEU A 212 -6.56 1.32 -0.26
C LEU A 212 -5.53 1.24 -1.40
N ALA A 213 -5.88 1.77 -2.57
CA ALA A 213 -4.99 1.85 -3.73
C ALA A 213 -3.75 2.72 -3.45
N GLY A 214 -3.91 3.78 -2.65
CA GLY A 214 -2.86 4.74 -2.32
C GLY A 214 -1.91 4.32 -1.20
N VAL A 215 -2.06 3.12 -0.61
CA VAL A 215 -1.17 2.68 0.47
C VAL A 215 0.24 2.45 -0.06
N VAL A 216 1.14 3.38 0.26
CA VAL A 216 2.57 3.23 0.00
C VAL A 216 3.20 2.39 1.10
N TRP A 217 3.62 1.19 0.74
CA TRP A 217 4.30 0.28 1.65
C TRP A 217 5.83 0.41 1.54
N PRO A 218 6.58 0.15 2.62
CA PRO A 218 8.04 0.18 2.56
C PRO A 218 8.56 -0.99 1.72
N GLU A 219 9.58 -0.71 0.90
CA GLU A 219 10.35 -1.73 0.22
C GLU A 219 11.38 -2.36 1.16
N LEU A 220 11.69 -3.63 0.91
CA LEU A 220 12.79 -4.30 1.58
C LEU A 220 14.11 -3.84 0.95
N ALA A 221 15.05 -3.34 1.76
CA ALA A 221 16.37 -3.00 1.22
C ALA A 221 17.03 -4.27 0.64
N GLU A 222 17.61 -4.19 -0.56
CA GLU A 222 18.15 -5.33 -1.32
C GLU A 222 19.38 -6.02 -0.69
N HIS A 223 19.78 -5.63 0.53
CA HIS A 223 21.03 -6.06 1.17
C HIS A 223 20.82 -6.59 2.60
N LEU A 224 19.67 -7.20 2.87
CA LEU A 224 19.47 -8.00 4.10
C LEU A 224 20.17 -9.36 4.04
#